data_AF-A0A7K6ZL85-F1
#
_entry.id   AF-A0A7K6ZL85-F1
#
_cell.length_a   1.000
_cell.length_b   1.000
_cell.length_c   1.000
_cell.angle_alpha   90.00
_cell.angle_beta   90.00
_cell.angle_gamma   90.00
#
_symmetry.space_group_name_H-M   'P 1'
#
loop_
_entity.id
_entity.type
_entity.pdbx_description
1 polymer ?
#
loop_
_entity_poly.entity_id
_entity_poly.type
_entity_poly.pdbx_seq_one_letter_code
_entity_poly.pdbx_strand_id
1 'polypeptide(L)'
;ALESQALQELIKPRQVEFHSLNFHTTLCWLPGRAGGARDTRYFVQYKVYGQSTWQNKEDCWGIQNHFCDLTNETSNIQEPYYGRVKAASAGVYSDWNLSCRFTPWQETMIGPPLVNVVRRKKSIILKLQAPRSPYKRKTGSSIPMTNYYDLLYQVFLINNFLDEKHSTLVYEGADKVIAIEDLRPGVSYCIRARSYVPVLSRSSAYSRRQCTVL
;
A
#
# COMPACT_ATOMS: atom_id res chain seq x y z
N ALA A 1 0.23 43.06 6.64
CA ALA A 1 0.57 42.85 5.21
C ALA A 1 1.81 41.98 5.01
N LEU A 2 2.92 42.15 5.74
CA LEU A 2 4.04 41.18 5.72
C LEU A 2 3.79 39.93 6.58
N GLU A 3 3.17 40.08 7.76
CA GLU A 3 2.91 38.97 8.69
C GLU A 3 2.00 37.89 8.08
N SER A 4 0.99 38.30 7.31
CA SER A 4 0.10 37.36 6.60
C SER A 4 0.88 36.55 5.55
N GLN A 5 1.80 37.16 4.82
CA GLN A 5 2.58 36.47 3.78
C GLN A 5 3.62 35.52 4.38
N ALA A 6 4.25 35.91 5.49
CA ALA A 6 5.10 35.02 6.27
C ALA A 6 4.31 33.81 6.80
N LEU A 7 3.08 34.01 7.28
CA LEU A 7 2.23 32.93 7.75
C LEU A 7 1.82 31.98 6.61
N GLN A 8 1.51 32.51 5.41
CA GLN A 8 1.17 31.68 4.23
C GLN A 8 2.26 30.67 3.90
N GLU A 9 3.52 31.11 3.88
CA GLU A 9 4.66 30.22 3.63
C GLU A 9 4.93 29.27 4.81
N LEU A 10 4.75 29.74 6.03
CA LEU A 10 4.97 28.93 7.23
C LEU A 10 3.97 27.79 7.39
N ILE A 11 2.72 27.96 6.97
CA ILE A 11 1.67 26.92 7.08
C ILE A 11 1.58 26.02 5.85
N LYS A 12 2.29 26.35 4.77
CA LYS A 12 2.28 25.58 3.51
C LYS A 12 2.65 24.11 3.77
N PRO A 13 1.80 23.14 3.37
CA PRO A 13 2.11 21.71 3.50
C PRO A 13 3.42 21.36 2.79
N ARG A 14 4.11 20.32 3.26
CA ARG A 14 5.39 19.86 2.69
C ARG A 14 5.31 18.37 2.38
N GLN A 15 6.18 17.88 1.49
CA GLN A 15 6.26 16.45 1.13
C GLN A 15 4.89 15.84 0.81
N VAL A 16 4.19 16.43 -0.17
CA VAL A 16 2.88 15.93 -0.61
C VAL A 16 3.11 14.73 -1.52
N GLU A 17 2.77 13.53 -1.06
CA GLU A 17 3.12 12.27 -1.71
C GLU A 17 1.97 11.28 -1.70
N PHE A 18 1.86 10.48 -2.76
CA PHE A 18 0.90 9.38 -2.83
C PHE A 18 1.48 8.13 -2.18
N HIS A 19 0.75 7.56 -1.23
CA HIS A 19 1.03 6.26 -0.65
C HIS A 19 -0.06 5.27 -1.08
N SER A 20 0.33 4.19 -1.77
CA SER A 20 -0.62 3.21 -2.28
C SER A 20 -0.20 1.78 -1.97
N LEU A 21 -1.14 1.00 -1.40
CA LEU A 21 -0.97 -0.41 -1.08
C LEU A 21 -2.19 -1.19 -1.56
N ASN A 22 -1.99 -2.16 -2.46
CA ASN A 22 -3.06 -2.92 -3.12
C ASN A 22 -4.14 -2.00 -3.73
N PHE A 23 -3.76 -0.86 -4.32
CA PHE A 23 -4.64 0.20 -4.81
C PHE A 23 -5.49 0.93 -3.77
N HIS A 24 -5.27 0.69 -2.47
CA HIS A 24 -5.72 1.65 -1.47
C HIS A 24 -4.75 2.83 -1.47
N THR A 25 -5.20 4.00 -1.92
CA THR A 25 -4.35 5.13 -2.29
C THR A 25 -4.71 6.33 -1.42
N THR A 26 -3.72 6.84 -0.69
CA THR A 26 -3.86 8.01 0.17
C THR A 26 -2.84 9.07 -0.26
N LEU A 27 -3.24 10.34 -0.24
CA LEU A 27 -2.32 11.46 -0.35
C LEU A 27 -1.90 11.86 1.06
N CYS A 28 -0.59 11.87 1.34
CA CYS A 28 -0.01 12.19 2.63
C CYS A 28 0.83 13.46 2.53
N TRP A 29 0.96 14.21 3.62
CA TRP A 29 1.83 15.38 3.68
C TRP A 29 2.37 15.61 5.10
N LEU A 30 3.46 16.37 5.18
CA LEU A 30 3.93 16.96 6.42
C LEU A 30 3.30 18.35 6.64
N PRO A 31 3.07 18.74 7.90
CA PRO A 31 2.65 20.10 8.22
C PRO A 31 3.71 21.13 7.80
N GLY A 32 3.26 22.38 7.68
CA GLY A 32 4.13 23.53 7.47
C GLY A 32 5.16 23.72 8.59
N ARG A 33 6.10 24.65 8.38
CA ARG A 33 7.21 24.94 9.31
C ARG A 33 6.75 25.52 10.64
N ALA A 34 5.58 26.17 10.69
CA ALA A 34 4.96 26.60 11.95
C ALA A 34 4.56 25.42 12.87
N GLY A 35 4.70 24.18 12.41
CA GLY A 35 4.18 23.01 13.09
C GLY A 35 2.67 22.89 12.90
N GLY A 36 2.09 21.74 13.27
CA GLY A 36 0.64 21.55 13.26
C GLY A 36 -0.01 22.40 14.35
N ALA A 37 -0.24 23.69 14.08
CA ALA A 37 -1.09 24.50 14.94
C ALA A 37 -2.46 23.80 15.06
N ARG A 38 -3.01 23.73 16.28
CA ARG A 38 -4.22 22.93 16.57
C ARG A 38 -5.41 23.29 15.67
N ASP A 39 -5.44 24.51 15.12
CA ASP A 39 -6.52 25.02 14.28
C ASP A 39 -6.21 24.99 12.77
N THR A 40 -5.08 24.41 12.35
CA THR A 40 -4.76 24.30 10.91
C THR A 40 -5.68 23.28 10.24
N ARG A 41 -6.33 23.71 9.16
CA ARG A 41 -7.19 22.87 8.33
C ARG A 41 -6.58 22.68 6.95
N TYR A 42 -6.71 21.50 6.39
CA TYR A 42 -6.18 21.13 5.08
C TYR A 42 -7.30 20.90 4.07
N PHE A 43 -7.01 21.24 2.82
CA PHE A 43 -7.92 21.12 1.70
C PHE A 43 -7.19 20.39 0.57
N VAL A 44 -7.82 19.35 0.03
CA VAL A 44 -7.21 18.49 -0.98
C VAL A 44 -7.92 18.63 -2.31
N GLN A 45 -7.14 18.70 -3.37
CA GLN A 45 -7.60 18.57 -4.74
C GLN A 45 -6.82 17.49 -5.48
N TYR A 46 -7.44 16.93 -6.51
CA TYR A 46 -6.83 15.93 -7.38
C TYR A 46 -7.22 16.18 -8.83
N LYS A 47 -6.46 15.60 -9.75
CA LYS A 47 -6.82 15.53 -11.17
C LYS A 47 -6.11 14.39 -11.88
N VAL A 48 -6.67 13.98 -13.01
CA VAL A 48 -5.97 13.11 -13.98
C VAL A 48 -4.98 13.95 -14.79
N TYR A 49 -3.83 13.37 -15.13
CA TYR A 49 -2.83 13.98 -16.00
C TYR A 49 -3.46 14.37 -17.35
N GLY A 50 -3.06 15.52 -17.89
CA GLY A 50 -3.64 16.07 -19.12
C GLY A 50 -4.97 16.82 -18.92
N GLN A 51 -5.67 16.64 -17.80
CA GLN A 51 -6.85 17.46 -17.49
C GLN A 51 -6.44 18.86 -16.99
N SER A 52 -7.20 19.87 -17.42
CA SER A 52 -7.01 21.27 -17.04
C SER A 52 -7.62 21.60 -15.67
N THR A 53 -8.72 20.94 -15.32
CA THR A 53 -9.53 21.27 -14.13
C THR A 53 -9.13 20.42 -12.93
N TRP A 54 -9.02 21.07 -11.76
CA TRP A 54 -8.81 20.41 -10.46
C TRP A 54 -10.15 20.10 -9.81
N GLN A 55 -10.29 18.90 -9.25
CA GLN A 55 -11.47 18.48 -8.50
C GLN A 55 -11.20 18.59 -7.00
N ASN A 56 -12.18 19.09 -6.25
CA ASN A 56 -12.15 19.08 -4.79
C ASN A 56 -12.43 17.68 -4.27
N LYS A 57 -11.68 17.25 -3.25
CA LYS A 57 -12.05 16.09 -2.46
C LYS A 57 -12.85 16.57 -1.26
N GLU A 58 -14.18 16.52 -1.37
CA GLU A 58 -15.12 17.04 -0.37
C GLU A 58 -14.90 16.43 1.02
N ASP A 59 -14.66 15.12 1.11
CA ASP A 59 -14.38 14.44 2.39
C ASP A 59 -13.09 14.95 3.08
N CYS A 60 -12.20 15.59 2.33
CA CYS A 60 -10.94 16.16 2.79
C CYS A 60 -10.92 17.69 2.70
N TRP A 61 -12.10 18.34 2.69
CA TRP A 61 -12.22 19.78 2.59
C TRP A 61 -12.31 20.43 3.97
N GLY A 62 -11.16 20.70 4.58
CA GLY A 62 -11.05 21.34 5.89
C GLY A 62 -10.74 20.37 7.03
N ILE A 63 -10.01 19.28 6.76
CA ILE A 63 -9.62 18.28 7.76
C ILE A 63 -8.38 18.71 8.55
N GLN A 64 -8.20 18.16 9.76
CA GLN A 64 -6.97 18.36 10.54
C GLN A 64 -5.95 17.23 10.32
N ASN A 65 -6.37 16.10 9.76
CA ASN A 65 -5.51 14.97 9.44
C ASN A 65 -4.50 15.35 8.36
N HIS A 66 -3.35 14.65 8.37
CA HIS A 66 -2.26 14.85 7.42
C HIS A 66 -2.27 13.84 6.26
N PHE A 67 -3.43 13.25 6.00
CA PHE A 67 -3.67 12.33 4.90
C PHE A 67 -5.10 12.46 4.39
N CYS A 68 -5.31 12.06 3.14
CA CYS A 68 -6.61 12.03 2.51
C CYS A 68 -6.74 10.77 1.64
N ASP A 69 -7.83 10.03 1.81
CA ASP A 69 -8.13 8.86 0.97
C ASP A 69 -8.59 9.32 -0.42
N LEU A 70 -7.86 8.89 -1.45
CA LEU A 70 -8.14 9.13 -2.87
C LEU A 70 -8.34 7.81 -3.64
N THR A 71 -8.70 6.72 -2.96
CA THR A 71 -8.88 5.40 -3.59
C THR A 71 -9.93 5.42 -4.69
N ASN A 72 -11.06 6.09 -4.49
CA ASN A 72 -12.13 6.10 -5.50
C ASN A 72 -11.76 7.00 -6.68
N GLU A 73 -11.08 8.10 -6.38
CA GLU A 73 -10.61 9.12 -7.29
C GLU A 73 -9.49 8.58 -8.20
N THR A 74 -8.71 7.62 -7.70
CA THR A 74 -7.63 6.91 -8.41
C THR A 74 -8.03 5.52 -8.92
N SER A 75 -9.33 5.28 -9.11
CA SER A 75 -9.89 3.97 -9.49
C SER A 75 -9.49 3.49 -10.88
N ASN A 76 -9.21 4.39 -11.82
CA ASN A 76 -8.62 4.02 -13.10
C ASN A 76 -7.10 3.83 -12.93
N ILE A 77 -6.70 2.59 -12.68
CA ILE A 77 -5.32 2.27 -12.30
C ILE A 77 -4.26 2.56 -13.37
N GLN A 78 -4.66 2.74 -14.63
CA GLN A 78 -3.74 3.01 -15.75
C GLN A 78 -3.46 4.51 -15.92
N GLU A 79 -4.30 5.37 -15.36
CA GLU A 79 -4.18 6.82 -15.52
C GLU A 79 -3.13 7.40 -14.57
N PRO A 80 -2.37 8.42 -14.99
CA PRO A 80 -1.52 9.18 -14.09
C PRO A 80 -2.34 10.26 -13.38
N TYR A 81 -2.06 10.50 -12.10
CA TYR A 81 -2.75 11.47 -11.26
C TYR A 81 -1.80 12.48 -10.64
N TYR A 82 -2.34 13.65 -10.30
CA TYR A 82 -1.73 14.60 -9.40
C TYR A 82 -2.66 14.88 -8.23
N GLY A 83 -2.08 15.06 -7.04
CA GLY A 83 -2.75 15.57 -5.85
C GLY A 83 -2.12 16.90 -5.45
N ARG A 84 -2.90 17.78 -4.84
CA ARG A 84 -2.36 19.00 -4.22
C ARG A 84 -3.10 19.33 -2.93
N VAL A 85 -2.38 19.95 -2.01
CA VAL A 85 -2.89 20.29 -0.69
C VAL A 85 -2.54 21.72 -0.35
N LYS A 86 -3.48 22.44 0.27
CA LYS A 86 -3.20 23.72 0.92
C LYS A 86 -3.68 23.70 2.36
N ALA A 87 -3.14 24.58 3.18
CA ALA A 87 -3.53 24.75 4.57
C ALA A 87 -4.26 26.09 4.76
N ALA A 88 -5.10 26.16 5.79
CA ALA A 88 -5.64 27.41 6.32
C ALA A 88 -5.46 27.45 7.84
N SER A 89 -5.05 28.61 8.35
CA SER A 89 -4.91 28.86 9.78
C SER A 89 -5.15 30.35 10.06
N ALA A 90 -5.86 30.67 11.14
CA ALA A 90 -6.20 32.05 11.54
C ALA A 90 -6.75 32.92 10.38
N GLY A 91 -7.60 32.34 9.51
CA GLY A 91 -8.20 33.03 8.36
C GLY A 91 -7.27 33.22 7.15
N VAL A 92 -6.01 32.76 7.23
CA VAL A 92 -5.01 32.85 6.15
C VAL A 92 -4.88 31.50 5.46
N TYR A 93 -4.85 31.50 4.12
CA TYR A 93 -4.63 30.31 3.29
C TYR A 93 -3.23 30.29 2.69
N SER A 94 -2.55 29.15 2.75
CA SER A 94 -1.32 28.94 2.00
C SER A 94 -1.58 28.76 0.50
N ASP A 95 -0.51 28.88 -0.27
CA ASP A 95 -0.46 28.32 -1.61
C ASP A 95 -0.64 26.79 -1.60
N TRP A 96 -1.04 26.26 -2.75
CA TRP A 96 -1.07 24.83 -2.99
C TRP A 96 0.34 24.26 -3.07
N ASN A 97 0.55 23.10 -2.45
CA ASN A 97 1.71 22.26 -2.72
C ASN A 97 1.28 21.01 -3.50
N LEU A 98 2.03 20.70 -4.56
CA LEU A 98 1.72 19.70 -5.58
C LEU A 98 2.52 18.42 -5.33
N SER A 99 1.88 17.27 -5.53
CA SER A 99 2.56 15.98 -5.51
C SER A 99 3.34 15.71 -6.79
N CYS A 100 4.27 14.76 -6.74
CA CYS A 100 4.74 14.10 -7.96
C CYS A 100 3.56 13.42 -8.69
N ARG A 101 3.75 13.15 -9.99
CA ARG A 101 2.79 12.36 -10.79
C ARG A 101 2.80 10.93 -10.29
N PHE A 102 1.61 10.35 -10.10
CA PHE A 102 1.43 9.00 -9.59
C PHE A 102 0.54 8.16 -10.51
N THR A 103 1.02 7.01 -10.97
CA THR A 103 0.25 6.04 -11.76
C THR A 103 0.00 4.78 -10.91
N PRO A 104 -1.24 4.46 -10.49
CA PRO A 104 -1.49 3.38 -9.55
C PRO A 104 -0.93 2.03 -10.00
N TRP A 105 -1.08 1.66 -11.28
CA TRP A 105 -0.59 0.39 -11.81
C TRP A 105 0.94 0.24 -11.73
N GLN A 106 1.68 1.35 -11.86
CA GLN A 106 3.14 1.35 -11.79
C GLN A 106 3.61 1.40 -10.33
N GLU A 107 2.99 2.25 -9.53
CA GLU A 107 3.57 2.71 -8.27
C GLU A 107 2.91 2.11 -7.01
N THR A 108 1.73 1.47 -7.10
CA THR A 108 1.13 0.81 -5.92
C THR A 108 2.05 -0.26 -5.37
N MET A 109 2.29 -0.29 -4.07
CA MET A 109 2.90 -1.46 -3.44
C MET A 109 1.90 -2.62 -3.43
N ILE A 110 2.41 -3.84 -3.52
CA ILE A 110 1.60 -5.05 -3.41
C ILE A 110 1.92 -5.69 -2.07
N GLY A 111 0.88 -6.03 -1.30
CA GLY A 111 1.03 -6.66 0.01
C GLY A 111 1.48 -8.13 -0.08
N PRO A 112 1.98 -8.71 1.01
CA PRO A 112 2.21 -10.15 1.09
C PRO A 112 0.91 -10.96 0.97
N PRO A 113 0.99 -12.22 0.52
CA PRO A 113 -0.15 -13.11 0.56
C PRO A 113 -0.52 -13.47 2.01
N LEU A 114 -1.79 -13.75 2.24
CA LEU A 114 -2.21 -14.44 3.46
C LEU A 114 -1.83 -15.91 3.34
N VAL A 115 -1.16 -16.43 4.36
CA VAL A 115 -0.67 -17.81 4.42
C VAL A 115 -1.41 -18.56 5.52
N ASN A 116 -2.15 -19.60 5.13
CA ASN A 116 -2.77 -20.53 6.07
C ASN A 116 -2.04 -21.88 6.00
N VAL A 117 -1.57 -22.36 7.14
CA VAL A 117 -0.76 -23.58 7.25
C VAL A 117 -1.64 -24.72 7.74
N VAL A 118 -1.63 -25.84 7.04
CA VAL A 118 -2.34 -27.07 7.42
C VAL A 118 -1.33 -28.21 7.56
N ARG A 119 -1.09 -28.64 8.80
CA ARG A 119 -0.18 -29.75 9.10
C ARG A 119 -0.78 -31.10 8.71
N ARG A 120 0.05 -31.97 8.15
CA ARG A 120 -0.17 -33.41 7.96
C ARG A 120 1.00 -34.19 8.59
N LYS A 121 0.93 -35.53 8.57
CA LYS A 121 1.91 -36.41 9.25
C LYS A 121 3.36 -36.20 8.80
N LYS A 122 3.59 -35.97 7.49
CA LYS A 122 4.92 -35.79 6.87
C LYS A 122 4.98 -34.61 5.89
N SER A 123 3.96 -33.76 5.91
CA SER A 123 3.85 -32.65 4.97
C SER A 123 3.13 -31.46 5.58
N ILE A 124 3.39 -30.29 5.01
CA ILE A 124 2.71 -29.04 5.32
C ILE A 124 2.00 -28.59 4.05
N ILE A 125 0.68 -28.39 4.14
CA ILE A 125 -0.10 -27.82 3.05
C ILE A 125 -0.30 -26.33 3.34
N LEU A 126 0.13 -25.49 2.43
CA LEU A 126 -0.05 -24.04 2.47
C LEU A 126 -1.23 -23.66 1.60
N LYS A 127 -2.14 -22.86 2.14
CA LYS A 127 -3.19 -22.19 1.37
C LYS A 127 -2.87 -20.71 1.31
N LEU A 128 -2.51 -20.25 0.12
CA LEU A 128 -2.16 -18.87 -0.17
C LEU A 128 -3.37 -18.10 -0.69
N GLN A 129 -3.52 -16.86 -0.24
CA GLN A 129 -4.52 -15.94 -0.76
C GLN A 129 -3.87 -14.61 -1.13
N ALA A 130 -4.10 -14.17 -2.37
CA ALA A 130 -3.64 -12.88 -2.84
C ALA A 130 -4.23 -11.75 -1.96
N PRO A 131 -3.49 -10.65 -1.78
CA PRO A 131 -4.07 -9.42 -1.30
C PRO A 131 -5.26 -8.99 -2.16
N ARG A 132 -6.13 -8.17 -1.60
CA ARG A 132 -7.35 -7.70 -2.26
C ARG A 132 -7.32 -6.19 -2.39
N SER A 133 -7.82 -5.70 -3.52
CA SER A 133 -8.00 -4.28 -3.77
C SER A 133 -9.29 -3.77 -3.08
N PRO A 134 -9.41 -2.45 -2.87
CA PRO A 134 -10.64 -1.86 -2.35
C PRO A 134 -11.82 -1.97 -3.34
N TYR A 135 -11.54 -2.13 -4.62
CA TYR A 135 -12.55 -2.20 -5.68
C TYR A 135 -13.38 -3.49 -5.61
N LYS A 136 -14.68 -3.35 -5.90
CA LYS A 136 -15.66 -4.42 -5.76
C LYS A 136 -16.10 -4.97 -7.11
N ARG A 137 -16.28 -6.29 -7.18
CA ARG A 137 -16.98 -6.95 -8.28
C ARG A 137 -18.47 -6.64 -8.23
N LYS A 138 -19.19 -6.94 -9.31
CA LYS A 138 -20.66 -6.92 -9.33
C LYS A 138 -21.30 -7.75 -8.20
N THR A 139 -20.61 -8.79 -7.73
CA THR A 139 -21.03 -9.65 -6.62
C THR A 139 -20.75 -9.08 -5.23
N GLY A 140 -20.19 -7.86 -5.12
CA GLY A 140 -19.83 -7.21 -3.85
C GLY A 140 -18.50 -7.67 -3.23
N SER A 141 -17.89 -8.74 -3.77
CA SER A 141 -16.57 -9.19 -3.31
C SER A 141 -15.44 -8.28 -3.81
N SER A 142 -14.43 -8.03 -2.98
CA SER A 142 -13.22 -7.30 -3.40
C SER A 142 -12.47 -8.04 -4.52
N ILE A 143 -11.76 -7.31 -5.36
CA ILE A 143 -11.01 -7.89 -6.47
C ILE A 143 -9.62 -8.31 -5.96
N PRO A 144 -9.19 -9.57 -6.12
CA PRO A 144 -7.84 -9.99 -5.73
C PRO A 144 -6.79 -9.39 -6.67
N MET A 145 -5.57 -9.15 -6.18
CA MET A 145 -4.49 -8.55 -6.97
C MET A 145 -4.10 -9.40 -8.20
N THR A 146 -4.35 -10.71 -8.18
CA THR A 146 -4.17 -11.63 -9.32
C THR A 146 -5.06 -11.30 -10.53
N ASN A 147 -6.08 -10.45 -10.38
CA ASN A 147 -6.89 -9.99 -11.50
C ASN A 147 -6.28 -8.78 -12.25
N TYR A 148 -5.26 -8.14 -11.67
CA TYR A 148 -4.60 -6.95 -12.24
C TYR A 148 -3.17 -7.24 -12.70
N TYR A 149 -2.51 -8.22 -12.07
CA TYR A 149 -1.15 -8.63 -12.37
C TYR A 149 -1.05 -10.16 -12.45
N ASP A 150 -0.13 -10.66 -13.28
CA ASP A 150 0.34 -12.05 -13.24
C ASP A 150 1.19 -12.28 -11.98
N LEU A 151 0.50 -12.39 -10.85
CA LEU A 151 1.08 -12.47 -9.52
C LEU A 151 1.60 -13.88 -9.23
N LEU A 152 2.88 -14.00 -8.89
CA LEU A 152 3.49 -15.22 -8.38
C LEU A 152 3.66 -15.14 -6.86
N TYR A 153 3.68 -16.30 -6.21
CA TYR A 153 4.04 -16.45 -4.81
C TYR A 153 5.41 -17.10 -4.70
N GLN A 154 6.26 -16.51 -3.88
CA GLN A 154 7.54 -17.10 -3.47
C GLN A 154 7.41 -17.53 -2.01
N VAL A 155 7.59 -18.83 -1.75
CA VAL A 155 7.46 -19.43 -0.42
C VAL A 155 8.81 -19.86 0.11
N PHE A 156 9.12 -19.43 1.32
CA PHE A 156 10.36 -19.70 2.01
C PHE A 156 10.12 -20.54 3.25
N LEU A 157 10.87 -21.63 3.36
CA LEU A 157 10.90 -22.52 4.52
C LEU A 157 12.13 -22.20 5.37
N ILE A 158 11.92 -22.00 6.67
CA ILE A 158 12.95 -21.72 7.66
C ILE A 158 12.90 -22.87 8.67
N ASN A 159 14.01 -23.59 8.78
CA ASN A 159 14.17 -24.60 9.83
C ASN A 159 14.74 -23.90 11.08
N ASN A 160 14.09 -24.05 12.23
CA ASN A 160 14.40 -23.30 13.45
C ASN A 160 15.81 -23.53 14.03
N PHE A 161 16.56 -24.50 13.49
CA PHE A 161 17.97 -24.76 13.84
C PHE A 161 18.97 -23.81 13.16
N LEU A 162 18.56 -23.02 12.17
CA LEU A 162 19.43 -22.15 11.41
C LEU A 162 18.91 -20.71 11.49
N ASP A 163 19.83 -19.76 11.73
CA ASP A 163 19.61 -18.32 11.68
C ASP A 163 18.81 -17.89 10.44
N GLU A 164 18.13 -16.74 10.49
CA GLU A 164 17.29 -16.19 9.41
C GLU A 164 17.97 -16.16 8.02
N LYS A 165 19.31 -16.21 7.97
CA LYS A 165 20.11 -16.31 6.74
C LYS A 165 19.90 -17.61 5.94
N HIS A 166 19.34 -18.66 6.52
CA HIS A 166 19.15 -19.96 5.86
C HIS A 166 17.69 -20.25 5.49
N SER A 167 16.94 -19.25 5.02
CA SER A 167 15.63 -19.48 4.42
C SER A 167 15.78 -20.08 3.02
N THR A 168 15.15 -21.23 2.76
CA THR A 168 15.17 -21.86 1.43
C THR A 168 13.90 -21.52 0.66
N LEU A 169 14.02 -21.03 -0.57
CA LEU A 169 12.89 -20.91 -1.50
C LEU A 169 12.46 -22.33 -1.89
N VAL A 170 11.26 -22.74 -1.47
CA VAL A 170 10.73 -24.08 -1.72
C VAL A 170 9.67 -24.11 -2.81
N TYR A 171 9.14 -22.93 -3.18
CA TYR A 171 8.14 -22.81 -4.23
C TYR A 171 8.14 -21.41 -4.84
N GLU A 172 8.01 -21.34 -6.16
CA GLU A 172 7.71 -20.14 -6.92
C GLU A 172 6.67 -20.46 -7.99
N GLY A 173 5.53 -19.76 -7.99
CA GLY A 173 4.46 -19.99 -8.96
C GLY A 173 3.12 -19.36 -8.58
N ALA A 174 2.07 -19.63 -9.35
CA ALA A 174 0.75 -19.03 -9.16
C ALA A 174 -0.23 -19.89 -8.34
N ASP A 175 0.20 -21.08 -7.88
CA ASP A 175 -0.70 -22.00 -7.18
C ASP A 175 -1.13 -21.44 -5.83
N LYS A 176 -2.40 -21.64 -5.52
CA LYS A 176 -3.00 -21.21 -4.26
C LYS A 176 -2.87 -22.26 -3.16
N VAL A 177 -2.55 -23.49 -3.52
CA VAL A 177 -2.38 -24.61 -2.59
C VAL A 177 -1.08 -25.31 -2.92
N ILE A 178 -0.16 -25.34 -1.95
CA ILE A 178 1.19 -25.89 -2.13
C ILE A 178 1.41 -26.93 -1.05
N ALA A 179 1.92 -28.10 -1.43
CA ALA A 179 2.34 -29.12 -0.49
C ALA A 179 3.87 -29.10 -0.37
N ILE A 180 4.37 -28.96 0.86
CA ILE A 180 5.77 -29.17 1.20
C ILE A 180 5.85 -30.57 1.81
N GLU A 181 6.45 -31.51 1.08
CA GLU A 181 6.52 -32.93 1.43
C GLU A 181 7.85 -33.28 2.10
N ASP A 182 7.98 -34.55 2.50
CA ASP A 182 9.20 -35.15 3.08
C ASP A 182 9.79 -34.39 4.28
N LEU A 183 8.91 -33.80 5.09
CA LEU A 183 9.30 -33.11 6.31
C LEU A 183 9.51 -34.08 7.47
N ARG A 184 10.49 -33.77 8.33
CA ARG A 184 10.86 -34.62 9.47
C ARG A 184 9.86 -34.41 10.62
N PRO A 185 9.26 -35.48 11.16
CA PRO A 185 8.43 -35.40 12.36
C PRO A 185 9.24 -34.87 13.56
N GLY A 186 8.59 -34.09 14.42
CA GLY A 186 9.18 -33.50 15.63
C GLY A 186 10.01 -32.23 15.39
N VAL A 187 10.19 -31.80 14.14
CA VAL A 187 10.93 -30.57 13.79
C VAL A 187 9.98 -29.38 13.65
N SER A 188 10.42 -28.21 14.15
CA SER A 188 9.72 -26.94 13.98
C SER A 188 10.09 -26.30 12.65
N TYR A 189 9.08 -26.08 11.81
CA TYR A 189 9.20 -25.41 10.52
C TYR A 189 8.47 -24.07 10.55
N CYS A 190 9.14 -23.01 10.12
CA CYS A 190 8.57 -21.69 9.94
C CYS A 190 8.46 -21.35 8.45
N ILE A 191 7.31 -20.81 8.04
CA ILE A 191 7.02 -20.43 6.66
C ILE A 191 6.85 -18.92 6.57
N ARG A 192 7.43 -18.32 5.54
CA ARG A 192 7.13 -16.96 5.07
C ARG A 192 6.84 -17.02 3.58
N ALA A 193 5.94 -16.19 3.10
CA ALA A 193 5.69 -16.05 1.68
C ALA A 193 5.70 -14.58 1.28
N ARG A 194 6.04 -14.27 0.04
CA ARG A 194 5.85 -12.93 -0.54
C ARG A 194 5.25 -13.05 -1.92
N SER A 195 4.60 -11.98 -2.35
CA SER A 195 4.07 -11.85 -3.69
C SER A 195 5.14 -11.23 -4.60
N TYR A 196 5.21 -11.70 -5.85
CA TYR A 196 6.12 -11.22 -6.86
C TYR A 196 5.35 -10.88 -8.14
N VAL A 197 5.61 -9.71 -8.72
CA VAL A 197 5.02 -9.27 -10.00
C VAL A 197 6.14 -9.15 -11.04
N PRO A 198 6.27 -10.13 -11.95
CA PRO A 198 7.35 -10.17 -12.93
C PRO A 198 7.43 -8.94 -13.83
N VAL A 199 6.28 -8.44 -14.33
CA VAL A 199 6.24 -7.30 -15.26
C VAL A 199 6.80 -5.99 -14.65
N LEU A 200 6.79 -5.89 -13.32
CA LEU A 200 7.35 -4.74 -12.58
C LEU A 200 8.66 -5.09 -11.85
N SER A 201 9.14 -6.34 -11.96
CA SER A 201 10.27 -6.88 -11.19
C SER A 201 10.20 -6.55 -9.70
N ARG A 202 8.97 -6.56 -9.14
CA ARG A 202 8.70 -6.07 -7.77
C ARG A 202 8.18 -7.17 -6.87
N SER A 203 8.74 -7.27 -5.68
CA SER A 203 8.29 -8.17 -4.62
C SER A 203 7.60 -7.39 -3.50
N SER A 204 6.61 -7.99 -2.87
CA SER A 204 6.06 -7.49 -1.61
C SER A 204 7.05 -7.69 -0.46
N ALA A 205 6.76 -7.05 0.67
CA ALA A 205 7.30 -7.50 1.94
C ALA A 205 6.92 -8.97 2.20
N TYR A 206 7.63 -9.63 3.10
CA TYR A 206 7.26 -10.99 3.53
C TYR A 206 5.99 -10.98 4.38
N SER A 207 5.22 -12.07 4.28
CA SER A 207 4.12 -12.37 5.18
C SER A 207 4.63 -12.50 6.62
N ARG A 208 3.68 -12.46 7.56
CA ARG A 208 3.94 -12.88 8.93
C ARG A 208 4.46 -14.32 8.93
N ARG A 209 5.46 -14.58 9.78
CA ARG A 209 6.07 -15.89 9.96
C ARG A 209 5.05 -16.82 10.62
N GLN A 210 4.79 -17.97 10.00
CA GLN A 210 3.90 -19.00 10.52
C GLN A 210 4.73 -20.24 10.87
N CYS A 211 4.77 -20.62 12.15
CA CYS A 211 5.58 -21.76 12.60
C CYS A 211 4.69 -22.91 13.07
N THR A 212 5.07 -24.14 12.74
CA THR A 212 4.40 -25.35 13.21
C THR A 212 5.42 -26.45 13.46
N VAL A 213 5.17 -27.28 14.47
CA VAL A 213 5.91 -28.51 14.72
C VAL A 213 5.21 -29.64 13.97
N LEU A 214 5.96 -30.41 13.18
CA LEU A 214 5.44 -31.53 12.38
C LEU A 214 5.30 -32.83 13.17
#